data_AF-A0A485BIB6-F1
#
_entry.id   AF-A0A485BIB6-F1
#
_cell.length_a   1.000
_cell.length_b   1.000
_cell.length_c   1.000
_cell.angle_alpha   90.00
_cell.angle_beta   90.00
_cell.angle_gamma   90.00
#
_symmetry.space_group_name_H-M   'P 1'
#
loop_
_entity.id
_entity.type
_entity.pdbx_description
1 polymer ?
#
loop_
_entity_poly.entity_id
_entity_poly.type
_entity_poly.pdbx_seq_one_letter_code
_entity_poly.pdbx_strand_id
1 'polypeptide(L)'
;MIGPKVEKIFAALSELLPAAQEAAGPQTQDVSLFNRLLATLSAIFTPYIGVLAGVGVVKRAGRPAANAGAYLNQILAVCWCLTPFPAACLSLLPLFIAVTAADRFKTSRFTALALTAAMVFPLTDAATPDHVELFHLAFPLKIYGGAVIPAIFAVWFLSYVERWCKKWVPEIAAPGICTVPVADY
;
A
#
# COMPACT_ATOMS: atom_id res chain seq x y z
N MET A 1 -10.53 -32.41 10.17
CA MET A 1 -11.48 -32.49 9.04
C MET A 1 -12.75 -31.76 9.43
N ILE A 2 -12.89 -30.49 9.01
CA ILE A 2 -14.12 -29.72 9.20
C ILE A 2 -15.05 -30.16 8.07
N GLY A 3 -15.62 -31.35 8.25
CA GLY A 3 -16.44 -32.04 7.28
C GLY A 3 -17.91 -31.56 7.32
N PRO A 4 -18.80 -32.24 6.60
CA PRO A 4 -19.97 -31.81 5.79
C PRO A 4 -21.06 -30.88 6.37
N LYS A 5 -20.88 -30.31 7.56
CA LYS A 5 -21.83 -29.37 8.18
C LYS A 5 -21.68 -27.93 7.66
N VAL A 6 -20.47 -27.53 7.25
CA VAL A 6 -20.22 -26.16 6.76
C VAL A 6 -20.87 -25.92 5.40
N GLU A 7 -20.90 -26.92 4.52
CA GLU A 7 -21.58 -26.84 3.22
C GLU A 7 -23.10 -26.68 3.37
N LYS A 8 -23.71 -27.36 4.35
CA LYS A 8 -25.14 -27.21 4.64
C LYS A 8 -25.48 -25.84 5.23
N ILE A 9 -24.60 -25.30 6.07
CA ILE A 9 -24.76 -23.96 6.63
C ILE A 9 -24.55 -22.92 5.53
N PHE A 10 -23.58 -23.12 4.63
CA PHE A 10 -23.35 -22.24 3.47
C PHE A 10 -24.52 -22.27 2.49
N ALA A 11 -25.06 -23.45 2.17
CA ALA A 11 -26.22 -23.62 1.30
C ALA A 11 -27.49 -22.97 1.89
N ALA A 12 -27.74 -23.15 3.19
CA ALA A 12 -28.87 -22.52 3.87
C ALA A 12 -28.71 -21.00 4.01
N LEU A 13 -27.47 -20.50 4.14
CA LEU A 13 -27.18 -19.05 4.14
C LEU A 13 -27.31 -18.44 2.74
N SER A 14 -26.96 -19.15 1.67
CA SER A 14 -27.14 -18.67 0.29
C SER A 14 -28.60 -18.61 -0.13
N GLU A 15 -29.47 -19.48 0.40
CA GLU A 15 -30.92 -19.45 0.14
C GLU A 15 -31.63 -18.29 0.88
N LEU A 16 -31.19 -17.96 2.09
CA LEU A 16 -31.79 -16.90 2.91
C LEU A 16 -31.19 -15.52 2.66
N LEU A 17 -30.03 -15.44 2.02
CA LEU A 17 -29.34 -14.19 1.71
C LEU A 17 -28.88 -14.17 0.23
N PRO A 18 -29.81 -14.01 -0.74
CA PRO A 18 -29.42 -13.73 -2.13
C PRO A 18 -28.53 -12.49 -2.28
N ALA A 19 -28.50 -11.61 -1.27
CA ALA A 19 -27.66 -10.41 -1.20
C ALA A 19 -26.20 -10.64 -0.76
N ALA A 20 -25.80 -11.84 -0.29
CA ALA A 20 -24.39 -12.09 0.10
C ALA A 20 -23.52 -12.60 -1.07
N GLN A 21 -24.13 -13.06 -2.17
CA GLN A 21 -23.41 -13.52 -3.37
C GLN A 21 -23.37 -12.48 -4.50
N GLU A 22 -24.04 -11.34 -4.34
CA GLU A 22 -23.78 -10.13 -5.12
C GLU A 22 -22.68 -9.28 -4.48
N ALA A 23 -21.46 -9.81 -4.42
CA ALA A 23 -20.25 -8.98 -4.35
C ALA A 23 -19.86 -8.45 -5.75
N ALA A 24 -20.86 -8.10 -6.56
CA ALA A 24 -20.73 -7.42 -7.86
C ALA A 24 -21.98 -6.52 -8.02
N GLY A 25 -21.83 -5.21 -7.75
CA GLY A 25 -22.93 -4.22 -7.59
C GLY A 25 -23.78 -3.94 -8.86
N PRO A 26 -24.65 -2.89 -8.91
CA PRO A 26 -24.43 -1.50 -8.43
C PRO A 26 -25.69 -0.68 -7.95
N GLN A 27 -25.48 0.57 -7.47
CA GLN A 27 -26.26 1.83 -7.69
C GLN A 27 -26.54 2.69 -6.42
N THR A 28 -25.92 3.87 -6.36
CA THR A 28 -26.53 5.14 -5.91
C THR A 28 -25.67 6.28 -6.48
N GLN A 29 -26.30 7.30 -7.06
CA GLN A 29 -25.68 8.14 -8.10
C GLN A 29 -24.64 9.18 -7.60
N ASP A 30 -24.56 9.46 -6.30
CA ASP A 30 -23.41 10.18 -5.69
C ASP A 30 -22.27 9.24 -5.27
N VAL A 31 -22.58 7.95 -5.17
CA VAL A 31 -21.66 6.89 -4.77
C VAL A 31 -20.77 6.49 -5.94
N SER A 32 -20.96 7.01 -7.15
CA SER A 32 -20.13 6.65 -8.31
C SER A 32 -18.66 7.02 -8.13
N LEU A 33 -18.35 8.23 -7.65
CA LEU A 33 -16.97 8.66 -7.43
C LEU A 33 -16.35 7.94 -6.22
N PHE A 34 -17.09 7.81 -5.12
CA PHE A 34 -16.62 7.11 -3.93
C PHE A 34 -16.42 5.61 -4.19
N ASN A 35 -17.34 4.97 -4.91
CA ASN A 35 -17.24 3.57 -5.33
C ASN A 35 -16.10 3.38 -6.32
N ARG A 36 -15.83 4.36 -7.20
CA ARG A 36 -14.67 4.32 -8.09
C ARG A 36 -13.34 4.47 -7.33
N LEU A 37 -13.29 5.33 -6.31
CA LEU A 37 -12.14 5.43 -5.42
C LEU A 37 -11.94 4.12 -4.66
N LEU A 38 -13.00 3.57 -4.07
CA LEU A 38 -12.95 2.30 -3.34
C LEU A 38 -12.53 1.15 -4.25
N ALA A 39 -13.05 1.06 -5.47
CA ALA A 39 -12.63 0.09 -6.48
C ALA A 39 -11.17 0.28 -6.92
N THR A 40 -10.67 1.52 -6.92
CA THR A 40 -9.27 1.82 -7.21
C THR A 40 -8.37 1.36 -6.07
N LEU A 41 -8.74 1.68 -4.82
CA LEU A 41 -8.05 1.20 -3.62
C LEU A 41 -8.03 -0.33 -3.59
N SER A 42 -9.19 -0.98 -3.72
CA SER A 42 -9.30 -2.44 -3.75
C SER A 42 -8.38 -3.04 -4.82
N ALA A 43 -8.39 -2.53 -6.05
CA ALA A 43 -7.53 -3.04 -7.11
C ALA A 43 -6.02 -2.85 -6.84
N ILE A 44 -5.63 -1.75 -6.19
CA ILE A 44 -4.24 -1.47 -5.79
C ILE A 44 -3.78 -2.46 -4.70
N PHE A 45 -4.68 -2.81 -3.76
CA PHE A 45 -4.37 -3.71 -2.64
C PHE A 45 -4.53 -5.20 -2.95
N THR A 46 -5.39 -5.61 -3.90
CA THR A 46 -5.61 -7.02 -4.27
C THR A 46 -4.32 -7.84 -4.45
N PRO A 47 -3.31 -7.39 -5.23
CA PRO A 47 -2.07 -8.16 -5.39
C PRO A 47 -1.24 -8.29 -4.09
N TYR A 48 -1.52 -7.46 -3.07
CA TYR A 48 -0.79 -7.43 -1.80
C TYR A 48 -1.49 -8.14 -0.63
N ILE A 49 -2.75 -8.56 -0.78
CA ILE A 49 -3.50 -9.21 0.30
C ILE A 49 -2.76 -10.46 0.80
N GLY A 50 -2.22 -11.29 -0.11
CA GLY A 50 -1.47 -12.50 0.25
C GLY A 50 -0.17 -12.19 1.01
N VAL A 51 0.57 -11.18 0.57
CA VAL A 51 1.83 -10.76 1.21
C VAL A 51 1.55 -10.22 2.61
N LEU A 52 0.54 -9.36 2.76
CA LEU A 52 0.11 -8.80 4.04
C LEU A 52 -0.34 -9.89 5.02
N ALA A 53 -1.06 -10.91 4.53
CA ALA A 53 -1.45 -12.06 5.34
C ALA A 53 -0.22 -12.82 5.88
N GLY A 54 0.78 -13.08 5.03
CA GLY A 54 2.03 -13.74 5.43
C GLY A 54 2.82 -12.92 6.46
N VAL A 55 3.02 -11.62 6.20
CA VAL A 55 3.72 -10.70 7.11
C VAL A 55 3.04 -10.65 8.49
N GLY A 56 1.71 -10.69 8.54
CA GLY A 56 0.95 -10.72 9.79
C GLY A 56 1.22 -11.98 10.63
N VAL A 57 1.35 -13.14 9.98
CA VAL A 57 1.69 -14.40 10.66
C VAL A 57 3.11 -14.35 11.21
N VAL A 58 4.09 -13.89 10.42
CA VAL A 58 5.50 -13.74 10.84
C VAL A 58 5.62 -12.74 11.99
N LYS A 59 4.89 -11.62 11.96
CA LYS A 59 4.89 -10.62 13.03
C LYS A 59 4.36 -11.15 14.36
N ARG A 60 3.34 -12.02 14.33
CA ARG A 60 2.82 -12.66 15.54
C ARG A 60 3.76 -13.76 16.04
N ALA A 61 4.34 -14.55 15.13
CA ALA A 61 5.27 -15.63 15.47
C ALA A 61 6.61 -15.11 16.03
N GLY A 62 7.08 -13.96 15.56
CA GLY A 62 8.32 -13.33 16.05
C GLY A 62 8.20 -12.67 17.42
N ARG A 63 6.99 -12.53 17.98
CA ARG A 63 6.79 -11.97 19.32
C ARG A 63 6.98 -13.07 20.37
N PRO A 64 8.05 -13.05 21.18
CA PRO A 64 8.20 -14.00 22.27
C PRO A 64 7.05 -13.81 23.26
N ALA A 65 6.37 -14.91 23.63
CA ALA A 65 5.40 -14.88 24.71
C ALA A 65 6.15 -14.54 26.01
N ALA A 66 5.84 -13.39 26.61
CA ALA A 66 6.49 -12.88 27.83
C ALA A 66 6.42 -13.85 29.04
N ASN A 67 5.66 -14.94 28.92
CA ASN A 67 5.41 -15.91 29.98
C ASN A 67 6.22 -17.22 29.83
N ALA A 68 6.96 -17.42 28.72
CA ALA A 68 7.76 -18.61 28.50
C ALA A 68 9.19 -18.41 29.01
N GLY A 69 9.36 -18.47 30.33
CA GLY A 69 10.63 -18.23 31.02
C GLY A 69 11.78 -19.14 30.54
N ALA A 70 12.98 -18.53 30.52
CA ALA A 70 14.32 -19.13 30.57
C ALA A 70 14.75 -20.26 29.60
N TYR A 71 13.85 -20.94 28.89
CA TYR A 71 14.17 -22.22 28.24
C TYR A 71 14.61 -22.15 26.78
N LEU A 72 14.79 -20.97 26.20
CA LEU A 72 14.87 -20.85 24.74
C LEU A 72 15.88 -19.84 24.22
N ASN A 73 17.14 -19.91 24.67
CA ASN A 73 18.18 -19.01 24.17
C ASN A 73 18.35 -19.09 22.62
N GLN A 74 18.21 -20.28 22.02
CA GLN A 74 18.23 -20.46 20.56
C GLN A 74 16.96 -20.01 19.84
N ILE A 75 15.75 -20.29 20.37
CA ILE A 75 14.50 -19.83 19.72
C ILE A 75 14.34 -18.31 19.88
N LEU A 76 14.80 -17.73 20.99
CA LEU A 76 14.88 -16.27 21.13
C LEU A 76 15.78 -15.68 20.04
N ALA A 77 16.98 -16.22 19.78
CA ALA A 77 17.84 -15.69 18.73
C ALA A 77 17.14 -15.65 17.35
N VAL A 78 16.40 -16.70 16.98
CA VAL A 78 15.62 -16.74 15.73
C VAL A 78 14.47 -15.73 15.75
N CYS A 79 13.71 -15.62 16.85
CA CYS A 79 12.65 -14.63 16.99
C CYS A 79 13.18 -13.18 16.90
N TRP A 80 14.35 -12.90 17.48
CA TRP A 80 15.00 -11.60 17.41
C TRP A 80 15.43 -11.26 15.98
N CYS A 81 16.02 -12.20 15.25
CA CYS A 81 16.34 -12.03 13.84
C CYS A 81 15.09 -11.82 12.96
N LEU A 82 13.96 -12.43 13.31
CA LEU A 82 12.71 -12.35 12.55
C LEU A 82 11.87 -11.11 12.87
N THR A 83 12.07 -10.49 14.04
CA THR A 83 11.33 -9.33 14.53
C THR A 83 11.37 -8.10 13.60
N PRO A 84 12.51 -7.69 13.02
CA PRO A 84 12.56 -6.51 12.15
C PRO A 84 11.95 -6.75 10.76
N PHE A 85 11.85 -8.00 10.30
CA PHE A 85 11.44 -8.32 8.93
C PHE A 85 10.01 -7.84 8.58
N PRO A 86 8.99 -8.10 9.41
CA PRO A 86 7.65 -7.55 9.19
C PRO A 86 7.60 -6.02 9.18
N ALA A 87 8.42 -5.36 10.01
CA ALA A 87 8.46 -3.90 10.06
C ALA A 87 9.06 -3.32 8.78
N ALA A 88 10.12 -3.93 8.24
CA ALA A 88 10.71 -3.54 6.96
C ALA A 88 9.73 -3.72 5.79
N CYS A 89 9.05 -4.87 5.73
CA CYS A 89 8.10 -5.18 4.65
C CYS A 89 6.91 -4.20 4.63
N LEU A 90 6.38 -3.84 5.81
CA LEU A 90 5.31 -2.83 5.92
C LEU A 90 5.79 -1.41 5.64
N SER A 91 7.06 -1.07 5.93
CA SER A 91 7.62 0.25 5.64
C SER A 91 7.88 0.46 4.14
N LEU A 92 8.10 -0.62 3.38
CA LEU A 92 8.25 -0.61 1.92
C LEU A 92 6.91 -0.70 1.17
N LEU A 93 5.81 -0.97 1.89
CA LEU A 93 4.49 -1.13 1.32
C LEU A 93 4.01 0.09 0.48
N PRO A 94 4.28 1.35 0.85
CA PRO A 94 3.95 2.49 0.01
C PRO A 94 4.67 2.45 -1.35
N LEU A 95 5.91 1.97 -1.40
CA LEU A 95 6.70 1.85 -2.63
C LEU A 95 6.05 0.89 -3.62
N PHE A 96 5.57 -0.24 -3.10
CA PHE A 96 4.86 -1.27 -3.84
C PHE A 96 3.51 -0.77 -4.39
N ILE A 97 2.78 -0.05 -3.55
CA ILE A 97 1.52 0.60 -3.93
C ILE A 97 1.72 1.67 -5.00
N ALA A 98 2.85 2.37 -5.00
CA ALA A 98 3.15 3.35 -6.04
C ALA A 98 3.19 2.72 -7.44
N VAL A 99 3.69 1.49 -7.56
CA VAL A 99 3.76 0.77 -8.84
C VAL A 99 2.35 0.44 -9.35
N THR A 100 1.50 -0.16 -8.51
CA THR A 100 0.13 -0.52 -8.90
C THR A 100 -0.76 0.71 -9.09
N ALA A 101 -0.53 1.78 -8.33
CA ALA A 101 -1.17 3.07 -8.52
C ALA A 101 -0.75 3.73 -9.84
N ALA A 102 0.53 3.64 -10.22
CA ALA A 102 1.03 4.18 -11.48
C ALA A 102 0.34 3.52 -12.69
N ASP A 103 0.15 2.21 -12.64
CA ASP A 103 -0.59 1.45 -13.67
C ASP A 103 -2.07 1.88 -13.74
N ARG A 104 -2.71 2.11 -12.59
CA ARG A 104 -4.12 2.56 -12.55
C ARG A 104 -4.31 4.00 -13.03
N PHE A 105 -3.37 4.89 -12.71
CA PHE A 105 -3.46 6.30 -13.07
C PHE A 105 -2.79 6.64 -14.42
N LYS A 106 -2.17 5.65 -15.07
CA LYS A 106 -1.43 5.80 -16.33
C LYS A 106 -0.36 6.91 -16.21
N THR A 107 0.46 6.82 -15.16
CA THR A 107 1.65 7.67 -14.91
C THR A 107 2.93 6.83 -14.92
N SER A 108 4.10 7.44 -15.15
CA SER A 108 5.36 6.71 -15.30
C SER A 108 5.71 6.00 -13.99
N ARG A 109 5.86 4.67 -14.05
CA ARG A 109 6.22 3.84 -12.88
C ARG A 109 7.48 4.35 -12.19
N PHE A 110 8.50 4.73 -12.96
CA PHE A 110 9.76 5.26 -12.43
C PHE A 110 9.58 6.56 -11.66
N THR A 111 8.73 7.46 -12.17
CA THR A 111 8.49 8.77 -11.54
C THR A 111 7.63 8.62 -10.29
N ALA A 112 6.61 7.77 -10.33
CA ALA A 112 5.77 7.44 -9.18
C ALA A 112 6.57 6.75 -8.06
N LEU A 113 7.46 5.82 -8.43
CA LEU A 113 8.36 5.16 -7.49
C LEU A 113 9.35 6.16 -6.88
N ALA A 114 9.97 7.03 -7.68
CA ALA A 114 10.90 8.04 -7.18
C ALA A 114 10.24 9.03 -6.21
N LEU A 115 9.04 9.52 -6.53
CA LEU A 115 8.25 10.38 -5.66
C LEU A 115 7.94 9.69 -4.32
N THR A 116 7.51 8.44 -4.38
CA THR A 116 7.13 7.70 -3.17
C THR A 116 8.36 7.29 -2.36
N ALA A 117 9.48 6.97 -3.02
CA ALA A 117 10.77 6.73 -2.37
C ALA A 117 11.27 7.97 -1.62
N ALA A 118 11.15 9.16 -2.22
CA ALA A 118 11.47 10.42 -1.53
C ALA A 118 10.58 10.65 -0.30
N MET A 119 9.31 10.22 -0.34
CA MET A 119 8.39 10.31 0.79
C MET A 119 8.71 9.29 1.90
N VAL A 120 9.24 8.11 1.55
CA VAL A 120 9.62 7.05 2.48
C VAL A 120 11.04 7.22 3.03
N PHE A 121 11.92 7.92 2.32
CA PHE A 121 13.29 8.22 2.77
C PHE A 121 13.42 8.74 4.21
N PRO A 122 12.58 9.70 4.69
CA PRO A 122 12.64 10.15 6.09
C PRO A 122 12.25 9.07 7.12
N LEU A 123 11.58 7.98 6.71
CA LEU A 123 11.28 6.85 7.59
C LEU A 123 12.51 5.97 7.86
N THR A 124 13.50 6.01 6.97
CA THR A 124 14.69 5.14 6.98
C THR A 124 15.95 5.82 7.47
N ASP A 125 16.01 7.15 7.43
CA ASP A 125 17.19 7.89 7.88
C ASP A 125 17.18 8.09 9.40
N ALA A 126 18.24 7.61 10.07
CA ALA A 126 18.41 7.72 11.52
C ALA A 126 18.77 9.15 11.96
N ALA A 127 19.22 10.01 11.04
CA ALA A 127 19.51 11.41 11.31
C ALA A 127 18.28 12.32 11.26
N THR A 128 17.14 11.82 10.76
CA THR A 128 15.90 12.60 10.68
C THR A 128 15.19 12.56 12.04
N PRO A 129 14.82 13.72 12.62
CA PRO A 129 14.12 13.76 13.90
C PRO A 129 12.73 13.09 13.79
N ASP A 130 12.33 12.36 14.83
CA ASP A 130 11.03 11.64 14.85
C ASP A 130 9.82 12.61 14.78
N HIS A 131 10.03 13.88 15.12
CA HIS A 131 9.03 14.94 15.12
C HIS A 131 9.65 16.25 14.65
N VAL A 132 8.91 17.00 13.84
CA VAL A 132 9.20 18.41 13.57
C VAL A 132 8.17 19.24 14.30
N GLU A 133 8.65 20.14 15.15
CA GLU A 133 7.81 21.15 15.78
C GLU A 133 7.64 22.32 14.82
N LEU A 134 6.44 22.43 14.23
CA LEU A 134 6.03 23.59 13.47
C LEU A 134 4.93 24.29 14.26
N PHE A 135 5.15 25.54 14.68
CA PHE A 135 4.15 26.36 15.39
C PHE A 135 3.50 25.67 16.60
N HIS A 136 4.30 25.08 17.51
CA HIS A 136 3.82 24.31 18.68
C HIS A 136 2.95 23.08 18.37
N LEU A 137 2.87 22.65 17.12
CA LEU A 137 2.26 21.39 16.72
C LEU A 137 3.35 20.38 16.39
N ALA A 138 3.41 19.29 17.14
CA ALA A 138 4.33 18.19 16.88
C ALA A 138 3.79 17.35 15.71
N PHE A 139 4.46 17.42 14.56
CA PHE A 139 4.15 16.56 13.41
C PHE A 139 5.06 15.33 13.46
N PRO A 140 4.51 14.12 13.61
CA PRO A 140 5.31 12.90 13.52
C PRO A 140 5.78 12.74 12.07
N LEU A 141 7.09 12.80 11.85
CA LEU A 141 7.67 12.54 10.53
C LEU A 141 7.66 11.03 10.22
N LYS A 142 7.59 10.20 11.26
CA LYS A 142 7.72 8.75 11.16
C LYS A 142 6.39 7.99 11.20
N ILE A 143 5.53 8.21 10.21
CA ILE A 143 4.21 7.57 10.15
C ILE A 143 4.29 6.26 9.33
N TYR A 144 4.60 5.15 10.00
CA TYR A 144 4.71 3.83 9.35
C TYR A 144 3.37 3.25 8.84
N GLY A 145 2.31 3.35 9.64
CA GLY A 145 1.01 2.74 9.31
C GLY A 145 0.13 3.58 8.39
N GLY A 146 0.39 4.89 8.33
CA GLY A 146 -0.45 5.88 7.65
C GLY A 146 0.08 6.37 6.30
N ALA A 147 1.31 6.01 5.90
CA ALA A 147 1.94 6.51 4.68
C ALA A 147 1.30 6.01 3.37
N VAL A 148 0.41 5.01 3.46
CA VAL A 148 -0.21 4.39 2.29
C VAL A 148 -1.19 5.31 1.57
N ILE A 149 -2.12 5.92 2.32
CA ILE A 149 -3.12 6.82 1.75
C ILE A 149 -2.44 8.06 1.12
N PRO A 150 -1.47 8.72 1.80
CA PRO A 150 -0.68 9.78 1.21
C PRO A 150 0.08 9.36 -0.05
N ALA A 151 0.65 8.16 -0.11
CA ALA A 151 1.34 7.68 -1.31
C ALA A 151 0.39 7.55 -2.51
N ILE A 152 -0.80 6.98 -2.30
CA ILE A 152 -1.82 6.88 -3.35
C ILE A 152 -2.25 8.27 -3.84
N PHE A 153 -2.45 9.20 -2.90
CA PHE A 153 -2.81 10.58 -3.22
C PHE A 153 -1.68 11.31 -3.98
N ALA A 154 -0.42 11.10 -3.57
CA ALA A 154 0.74 11.69 -4.23
C ALA A 154 0.88 11.19 -5.68
N VAL A 155 0.70 9.89 -5.93
CA VAL A 155 0.76 9.32 -7.29
C VAL A 155 -0.44 9.79 -8.13
N TRP A 156 -1.61 9.94 -7.53
CA TRP A 156 -2.78 10.54 -8.21
C TRP A 156 -2.51 11.98 -8.62
N PHE A 157 -1.96 12.80 -7.71
CA PHE A 157 -1.58 14.17 -7.99
C PHE A 157 -0.49 14.25 -9.06
N LEU A 158 0.52 13.35 -9.00
CA LEU A 158 1.57 13.23 -10.01
C LEU A 158 0.98 12.97 -11.41
N SER A 159 -0.02 12.09 -11.53
CA SER A 159 -0.72 11.85 -12.80
C SER A 159 -1.38 13.11 -13.37
N TYR A 160 -1.92 13.99 -12.51
CA TYR A 160 -2.47 15.27 -12.95
C TYR A 160 -1.38 16.23 -13.42
N VAL A 161 -0.29 16.36 -12.65
CA VAL A 161 0.85 17.21 -12.98
C VAL A 161 1.52 16.77 -14.28
N GLU A 162 1.76 15.48 -14.49
CA GLU A 162 2.38 14.94 -15.71
C GLU A 162 1.55 15.27 -16.96
N ARG A 163 0.22 15.14 -16.86
CA ARG A 163 -0.70 15.52 -17.95
C ARG A 163 -0.71 17.01 -18.21
N TRP A 164 -0.57 17.82 -17.16
CA TRP A 164 -0.53 19.27 -17.30
C TRP A 164 0.79 19.71 -17.93
N CYS A 165 1.93 19.22 -17.45
CA CYS A 165 3.25 19.47 -18.04
C CYS A 165 3.30 19.05 -19.52
N LYS A 166 2.76 17.87 -19.88
CA LYS A 166 2.67 17.44 -21.28
C LYS A 166 1.85 18.39 -22.18
N LYS A 167 0.95 19.21 -21.63
CA LYS A 167 0.20 20.24 -22.37
C LYS A 167 0.95 21.57 -22.51
N TRP A 168 1.85 21.92 -21.58
CA TRP A 168 2.65 23.17 -21.64
C TRP A 168 3.99 23.00 -22.36
N VAL A 169 4.57 21.80 -22.32
CA VAL A 169 5.85 21.48 -22.97
C VAL A 169 5.78 21.20 -24.50
N PRO A 170 4.63 21.02 -25.20
CA PRO A 170 4.67 20.71 -26.63
C PRO A 170 5.21 21.86 -27.49
N GLU A 171 5.43 23.04 -26.91
CA GLU A 171 6.00 24.22 -27.60
C GLU A 171 7.53 24.34 -27.46
N ILE A 172 8.16 23.64 -26.50
CA ILE A 172 9.62 23.70 -26.27
C ILE A 172 10.34 22.51 -26.92
N ALA A 173 9.61 21.45 -27.28
CA ALA A 173 10.14 20.30 -28.01
C ALA A 173 10.21 20.55 -29.53
N ALA A 174 10.64 21.74 -29.94
CA ALA A 174 11.29 21.92 -31.23
C ALA A 174 12.68 21.26 -31.16
N PRO A 175 13.10 20.55 -32.23
CA PRO A 175 13.94 19.35 -32.14
C PRO A 175 15.40 19.68 -31.80
N GLY A 176 15.99 18.99 -30.83
CA GLY A 176 17.44 19.12 -30.64
C GLY A 176 18.10 18.26 -29.58
N ILE A 177 17.46 17.96 -28.44
CA ILE A 177 18.18 17.32 -27.33
C ILE A 177 17.30 16.28 -26.63
N CYS A 178 17.68 15.01 -26.79
CA CYS A 178 17.31 13.87 -25.95
C CYS A 178 15.83 13.46 -25.94
N THR A 179 15.40 12.78 -27.01
CA THR A 179 14.40 11.71 -26.86
C THR A 179 15.03 10.57 -26.07
N VAL A 180 15.03 10.64 -24.74
CA VAL A 180 14.99 9.40 -23.97
C VAL A 180 13.62 8.81 -24.29
N PRO A 181 13.55 7.60 -24.88
CA PRO A 181 12.29 6.99 -25.21
C PRO A 181 11.52 6.87 -23.89
N VAL A 182 10.47 7.68 -23.75
CA VAL A 182 9.40 7.43 -22.79
C VAL A 182 8.75 6.16 -23.30
N ALA A 183 9.34 5.03 -22.89
CA ALA A 183 8.90 3.70 -23.28
C ALA A 183 7.40 3.60 -23.01
N ASP A 184 6.71 3.16 -24.05
CA ASP A 184 5.29 2.89 -24.10
C ASP A 184 4.73 2.29 -22.81
N TYR A 185 3.59 2.83 -22.40
CA TYR A 185 2.75 2.34 -21.31
C TYR A 185 2.21 0.94 -21.59
#